data_AF-A0ABD3SQC2-F1
#
_entry.id   AF-A0ABD3SQC2-F1
#
_cell.length_a   1.000
_cell.length_b   1.000
_cell.length_c   1.000
_cell.angle_alpha   90.00
_cell.angle_beta   90.00
_cell.angle_gamma   90.00
#
_symmetry.space_group_name_H-M   'P 1'
#
loop_
_entity.id
_entity.type
_entity.pdbx_description
1 polymer ?
#
loop_
_entity_poly.entity_id
_entity_poly.type
_entity_poly.pdbx_seq_one_letter_code
_entity_poly.pdbx_strand_id
1 'polypeptide(L)'
;MARSKITNTARCSSGGRIYRAMLLLSTSSLPSSVHAFQPSSLPPVASSAGQRAASSSTPTTSLLRPSSHAARATSSPPNAVSRRRTFVLDGGELQSFLLHTSNGGVAPMTYAGSDPELRVGRLTFVAGTTAVIDGESSSLVRRVVGVEMNDDDDDPDDYYDAISLGDDVRVYSHTVADIPDGVSDVDALSTAAAALVGIHCAMPRVEEVGGGSSEDAVFYSGKAVVLGGSDYACFLADGLATMGINVSLVSTSGAKTKNKDVKLMQPAVESDDEEVGFASAIGQFDSLIDTLSNEQRGIISADEDPAGGSSVLKLLRSRHRCNKYVSTLTHAQQIIKSDGVLFGPGKANSYVKSIESISSNRCLNLIPSPGFGSSTLQVLLNNNVLFATKGTKHTAVRGWDLKDFWEETSWPRDSSGAGVRFGLPVPEEDDLDESFRMEQLQLQSRRIRVGGEGGMDEKEVQAQSAVDEENPYVAQIVGVEGLAEKITSKRRSCVVFVAMRSCRTCKSLNTMFTKIARERDGGKLMFAKADATGAVGKMLGKQLGIVAVPSFVLFRDGLRYGAVSTSKLPSDRLDQAIRDLEAGKDFDPSLEEEEDD
;
A
#
# COMPACT_ATOMS: atom_id res chain seq x y z
N MET A 1 57.88 -51.70 -15.44
CA MET A 1 57.18 -52.18 -14.24
C MET A 1 56.40 -51.02 -13.62
N ALA A 2 55.08 -51.21 -13.52
CA ALA A 2 54.08 -50.57 -12.66
C ALA A 2 54.16 -49.06 -12.28
N ARG A 3 53.11 -48.33 -12.70
CA ARG A 3 52.19 -47.43 -11.93
C ARG A 3 52.82 -46.23 -11.16
N SER A 4 52.27 -45.02 -11.10
CA SER A 4 50.91 -44.50 -11.35
C SER A 4 50.88 -42.97 -11.10
N LYS A 5 50.18 -42.22 -11.98
CA LYS A 5 49.23 -41.07 -11.77
C LYS A 5 49.74 -39.76 -11.11
N ILE A 6 49.70 -38.61 -11.84
CA ILE A 6 48.59 -37.60 -12.01
C ILE A 6 48.46 -36.75 -10.72
N THR A 7 48.41 -35.40 -10.66
CA THR A 7 48.32 -34.23 -11.57
C THR A 7 48.63 -32.96 -10.74
N ASN A 8 49.25 -31.91 -11.31
CA ASN A 8 48.67 -30.57 -11.62
C ASN A 8 47.65 -29.99 -10.61
N THR A 9 47.70 -28.74 -10.14
CA THR A 9 47.90 -27.46 -10.85
C THR A 9 48.20 -26.30 -9.88
N ALA A 10 48.83 -25.26 -10.44
CA ALA A 10 49.27 -24.01 -9.80
C ALA A 10 48.14 -23.06 -9.35
N ARG A 11 48.38 -22.32 -8.26
CA ARG A 11 47.67 -21.09 -7.85
C ARG A 11 48.59 -19.90 -8.09
N CYS A 12 48.17 -18.94 -8.93
CA CYS A 12 48.70 -17.58 -8.95
C CYS A 12 47.55 -16.63 -8.57
N SER A 13 47.77 -15.82 -7.54
CA SER A 13 46.86 -14.77 -7.10
C SER A 13 47.25 -13.42 -7.72
N SER A 14 46.30 -12.76 -8.36
CA SER A 14 46.30 -11.32 -8.65
C SER A 14 44.82 -10.92 -8.64
N GLY A 15 44.33 -10.03 -7.78
CA GLY A 15 44.72 -8.62 -7.72
C GLY A 15 43.66 -7.81 -8.47
N GLY A 16 42.51 -7.53 -7.85
CA GLY A 16 41.39 -6.78 -8.43
C GLY A 16 41.24 -5.41 -7.78
N ARG A 17 41.52 -4.35 -8.55
CA ARG A 17 41.32 -2.94 -8.20
C ARG A 17 39.86 -2.53 -8.38
N ILE A 18 39.34 -1.77 -7.42
CA ILE A 18 38.02 -1.14 -7.44
C ILE A 18 38.07 0.09 -8.37
N TYR A 19 37.23 0.12 -9.42
CA TYR A 19 36.98 1.33 -10.21
C TYR A 19 35.79 2.09 -9.61
N ARG A 20 36.06 3.34 -9.20
CA ARG A 20 35.07 4.31 -8.74
C ARG A 20 34.82 5.27 -9.92
N ALA A 21 33.64 5.19 -10.55
CA ALA A 21 33.26 6.09 -11.62
C ALA A 21 32.85 7.46 -11.04
N MET A 22 33.65 8.50 -11.29
CA MET A 22 33.26 9.90 -11.15
C MET A 22 32.51 10.32 -12.41
N LEU A 23 31.28 10.78 -12.27
CA LEU A 23 30.55 11.47 -13.32
C LEU A 23 30.83 12.98 -13.19
N LEU A 24 31.63 13.52 -14.13
CA LEU A 24 31.81 14.95 -14.34
C LEU A 24 30.78 15.41 -15.38
N LEU A 25 29.82 16.24 -14.97
CA LEU A 25 28.92 16.93 -15.90
C LEU A 25 29.43 18.35 -16.16
N SER A 26 29.70 18.62 -17.44
CA SER A 26 30.11 19.91 -17.99
C SER A 26 28.95 20.90 -17.99
N THR A 27 29.23 22.11 -17.53
CA THR A 27 28.34 23.27 -17.58
C THR A 27 28.27 23.86 -18.99
N SER A 28 27.06 24.02 -19.53
CA SER A 28 26.77 25.02 -20.56
C SER A 28 25.61 25.92 -20.12
N SER A 29 25.88 27.21 -20.25
CA SER A 29 25.08 28.37 -19.86
C SER A 29 23.84 28.57 -20.73
N LEU A 30 22.73 29.04 -20.15
CA LEU A 30 21.70 29.95 -20.71
C LEU A 30 20.71 30.37 -19.57
N PRO A 31 19.87 31.41 -19.73
CA PRO A 31 19.89 32.59 -18.86
C PRO A 31 18.83 32.65 -17.75
N SER A 32 19.18 33.46 -16.75
CA SER A 32 18.44 33.84 -15.56
C SER A 32 17.09 34.50 -15.84
N SER A 33 16.02 33.98 -15.22
CA SER A 33 14.84 34.73 -14.77
C SER A 33 13.82 33.80 -14.11
N VAL A 34 13.99 33.49 -12.83
CA VAL A 34 12.89 33.01 -11.97
C VAL A 34 13.05 33.62 -10.58
N HIS A 35 12.01 34.32 -10.13
CA HIS A 35 11.87 34.89 -8.80
C HIS A 35 12.02 33.81 -7.72
N ALA A 36 13.02 33.98 -6.86
CA ALA A 36 13.20 33.18 -5.67
C ALA A 36 12.12 33.54 -4.62
N PHE A 37 11.38 32.54 -4.16
CA PHE A 37 10.60 32.59 -2.93
C PHE A 37 11.56 32.71 -1.74
N GLN A 38 11.46 33.80 -0.99
CA GLN A 38 12.15 33.97 0.29
C GLN A 38 11.58 33.02 1.35
N PRO A 39 12.40 32.28 2.10
CA PRO A 39 11.99 31.70 3.37
C PRO A 39 11.96 32.78 4.46
N SER A 40 10.87 32.79 5.23
CA SER A 40 10.64 33.66 6.37
C SER A 40 11.71 33.48 7.45
N SER A 41 12.35 34.60 7.77
CA SER A 41 13.35 34.77 8.83
C SER A 41 12.75 34.59 10.22
N LEU A 42 13.39 33.74 11.04
CA LEU A 42 13.25 33.68 12.50
C LEU A 42 13.92 34.91 13.15
N PRO A 43 13.44 35.40 14.30
CA PRO A 43 14.10 36.47 15.04
C PRO A 43 15.37 35.97 15.78
N PRO A 44 16.38 36.83 15.98
CA PRO A 44 17.67 36.44 16.54
C PRO A 44 17.63 36.28 18.05
N VAL A 45 18.19 35.17 18.54
CA VAL A 45 18.55 34.97 19.94
C VAL A 45 19.86 35.71 20.21
N ALA A 46 19.82 36.66 21.14
CA ALA A 46 21.00 37.40 21.58
C ALA A 46 21.96 36.47 22.35
N SER A 47 23.19 36.36 21.84
CA SER A 47 24.33 35.76 22.51
C SER A 47 25.11 36.84 23.25
N SER A 48 25.29 36.67 24.56
CA SER A 48 26.29 37.41 25.33
C SER A 48 27.40 36.45 25.76
N ALA A 49 28.57 36.65 25.15
CA ALA A 49 29.82 36.06 25.58
C ALA A 49 30.51 37.02 26.57
N GLY A 50 30.94 36.51 27.73
CA GLY A 50 31.79 37.20 28.69
C GLY A 50 32.78 36.22 29.30
N GLN A 51 34.06 36.46 29.06
CA GLN A 51 35.21 35.60 29.36
C GLN A 51 35.68 35.66 30.83
N ARG A 52 36.27 34.53 31.26
CA ARG A 52 37.49 34.35 32.11
C ARG A 52 37.71 35.21 33.36
N ALA A 53 37.93 34.55 34.51
CA ALA A 53 39.25 34.39 35.17
C ALA A 53 39.13 33.69 36.54
N ALA A 54 40.29 33.30 37.08
CA ALA A 54 40.52 32.25 38.07
C ALA A 54 40.42 32.66 39.55
N SER A 55 40.50 31.61 40.39
CA SER A 55 41.14 31.52 41.73
C SER A 55 40.30 31.57 43.01
N SER A 56 40.38 30.42 43.71
CA SER A 56 40.57 30.18 45.15
C SER A 56 39.61 30.74 46.22
N SER A 57 39.37 29.83 47.17
CA SER A 57 39.02 29.98 48.59
C SER A 57 37.54 29.77 49.00
N THR A 58 37.37 28.69 49.74
CA THR A 58 36.36 28.42 50.79
C THR A 58 36.27 29.60 51.79
N PRO A 59 35.13 29.86 52.48
CA PRO A 59 34.48 28.87 53.35
C PRO A 59 32.94 28.87 53.46
N THR A 60 32.46 27.72 53.91
CA THR A 60 31.30 27.43 54.77
C THR A 60 30.33 28.58 55.12
N THR A 61 29.11 28.51 54.58
CA THR A 61 27.90 29.01 55.27
C THR A 61 26.68 28.18 54.90
N SER A 62 26.21 27.41 55.88
CA SER A 62 24.86 26.83 55.98
C SER A 62 23.81 27.94 55.88
N LEU A 63 22.85 27.83 54.95
CA LEU A 63 21.58 28.56 54.98
C LEU A 63 20.51 27.86 54.10
N LEU A 64 19.58 27.22 54.80
CA LEU A 64 18.15 27.01 54.50
C LEU A 64 17.69 27.08 53.03
N ARG A 65 17.34 25.91 52.50
CA ARG A 65 16.60 25.71 51.24
C ARG A 65 15.10 25.97 51.48
N PRO A 66 14.45 26.94 50.82
CA PRO A 66 12.99 27.07 50.89
C PRO A 66 12.33 25.98 50.04
N SER A 67 11.38 25.27 50.63
CA SER A 67 10.49 24.33 49.93
C SER A 67 9.65 25.08 48.89
N SER A 68 9.76 24.66 47.63
CA SER A 68 8.88 25.12 46.56
C SER A 68 7.47 24.59 46.77
N HIS A 69 6.55 25.54 46.97
CA HIS A 69 5.11 25.53 46.80
C HIS A 69 4.46 24.24 46.25
N ALA A 70 3.64 23.63 47.10
CA ALA A 70 2.51 22.82 46.69
C ALA A 70 1.57 23.66 45.81
N ALA A 71 1.47 23.30 44.53
CA ALA A 71 0.42 23.79 43.67
C ALA A 71 -0.92 23.25 44.21
N ARG A 72 -1.75 24.17 44.69
CA ARG A 72 -3.10 23.91 45.18
C ARG A 72 -3.94 23.43 44.00
N ALA A 73 -4.19 22.12 43.93
CA ALA A 73 -5.08 21.51 42.96
C ALA A 73 -6.48 22.12 43.13
N THR A 74 -6.89 22.97 42.19
CA THR A 74 -8.28 23.35 42.01
C THR A 74 -9.02 22.09 41.60
N SER A 75 -9.88 21.57 42.49
CA SER A 75 -10.74 20.42 42.18
C SER A 75 -11.62 20.80 40.97
N SER A 76 -11.30 20.24 39.81
CA SER A 76 -12.20 20.30 38.66
C SER A 76 -13.55 19.71 39.06
N PRO A 77 -14.67 20.27 38.58
CA PRO A 77 -15.97 19.68 38.84
C PRO A 77 -15.97 18.21 38.39
N PRO A 78 -16.61 17.30 39.17
CA PRO A 78 -16.80 15.93 38.71
C PRO A 78 -17.59 15.98 37.39
N ASN A 79 -17.14 15.22 36.40
CA ASN A 79 -17.72 15.17 35.05
C ASN A 79 -17.53 16.47 34.27
N ALA A 80 -16.29 16.69 33.83
CA ALA A 80 -15.93 17.79 32.94
C ALA A 80 -15.17 17.29 31.72
N VAL A 81 -15.57 17.76 30.54
CA VAL A 81 -14.84 17.57 29.29
C VAL A 81 -13.61 18.47 29.28
N SER A 82 -12.43 17.88 29.13
CA SER A 82 -11.18 18.63 29.04
C SER A 82 -10.81 18.93 27.59
N ARG A 83 -11.08 18.00 26.67
CA ARG A 83 -10.67 18.13 25.28
C ARG A 83 -11.52 17.28 24.33
N ARG A 84 -11.82 17.83 23.15
CA ARG A 84 -12.53 17.16 22.07
C ARG A 84 -11.71 17.24 20.78
N ARG A 85 -11.62 16.13 20.05
CA ARG A 85 -10.97 16.09 18.73
C ARG A 85 -11.69 15.14 17.79
N THR A 86 -12.11 15.68 16.65
CA THR A 86 -12.71 14.94 15.55
C THR A 86 -11.64 14.40 14.63
N PHE A 87 -11.76 13.13 14.25
CA PHE A 87 -10.91 12.47 13.27
C PHE A 87 -11.74 12.02 12.09
N VAL A 88 -11.20 12.25 10.89
CA VAL A 88 -11.84 11.83 9.63
C VAL A 88 -10.98 10.74 9.00
N LEU A 89 -11.61 9.61 8.70
CA LEU A 89 -11.03 8.47 7.99
C LEU A 89 -11.47 8.50 6.53
N ASP A 90 -10.53 8.24 5.63
CA ASP A 90 -10.74 8.19 4.19
C ASP A 90 -9.99 7.01 3.56
N GLY A 91 -10.10 6.85 2.25
CA GLY A 91 -9.28 5.92 1.48
C GLY A 91 -9.32 4.47 2.00
N GLY A 92 -8.15 3.86 2.11
CA GLY A 92 -7.98 2.50 2.63
C GLY A 92 -8.26 2.37 4.13
N GLU A 93 -8.09 3.44 4.91
CA GLU A 93 -8.38 3.43 6.35
C GLU A 93 -9.86 3.25 6.61
N LEU A 94 -10.69 4.05 5.93
CA LEU A 94 -12.14 3.93 6.02
C LEU A 94 -12.61 2.55 5.54
N GLN A 95 -12.06 2.07 4.42
CA GLN A 95 -12.40 0.76 3.88
C GLN A 95 -12.08 -0.37 4.87
N SER A 96 -10.89 -0.34 5.48
CA SER A 96 -10.47 -1.34 6.46
C SER A 96 -11.29 -1.28 7.74
N PHE A 97 -11.65 -0.07 8.19
CA PHE A 97 -12.55 0.12 9.33
C PHE A 97 -13.92 -0.51 9.07
N LEU A 98 -14.54 -0.17 7.93
CA LEU A 98 -15.88 -0.66 7.59
C LEU A 98 -15.92 -2.19 7.45
N LEU A 99 -14.90 -2.79 6.84
CA LEU A 99 -14.76 -4.25 6.73
C LEU A 99 -14.65 -4.92 8.10
N HIS A 100 -13.97 -4.29 9.06
CA HIS A 100 -13.84 -4.82 10.41
C HIS A 100 -15.17 -4.78 11.17
N THR A 101 -15.93 -3.69 11.03
CA THR A 101 -17.22 -3.51 11.73
C THR A 101 -18.36 -4.30 11.08
N SER A 102 -18.29 -4.59 9.78
CA SER A 102 -19.37 -5.28 9.04
C SER A 102 -19.49 -6.79 9.30
N ASN A 103 -18.66 -7.38 10.15
CA ASN A 103 -18.69 -8.83 10.43
C ASN A 103 -20.02 -9.34 11.06
N GLY A 104 -20.98 -8.46 11.35
CA GLY A 104 -22.35 -8.80 11.74
C GLY A 104 -23.31 -9.18 10.60
N GLY A 105 -22.83 -9.39 9.37
CA GLY A 105 -23.66 -9.86 8.25
C GLY A 105 -24.51 -8.78 7.57
N VAL A 106 -24.38 -7.52 7.97
CA VAL A 106 -24.95 -6.40 7.22
C VAL A 106 -23.99 -6.09 6.09
N ALA A 107 -24.34 -6.50 4.87
CA ALA A 107 -23.63 -6.10 3.66
C ALA A 107 -23.38 -4.58 3.71
N PRO A 108 -22.17 -4.10 3.37
CA PRO A 108 -21.84 -2.68 3.43
C PRO A 108 -22.94 -1.96 2.67
N MET A 109 -23.78 -1.19 3.39
CA MET A 109 -24.96 -0.57 2.81
C MET A 109 -24.49 0.14 1.55
N THR A 110 -24.93 -0.35 0.39
CA THR A 110 -24.82 0.39 -0.85
C THR A 110 -25.68 1.62 -0.64
N TYR A 111 -25.07 2.70 -0.12
CA TYR A 111 -25.62 4.05 -0.14
C TYR A 111 -25.72 4.44 -1.62
N ALA A 112 -26.76 3.91 -2.27
CA ALA A 112 -27.14 4.17 -3.64
C ALA A 112 -27.82 5.54 -3.66
N GLY A 113 -27.02 6.61 -3.66
CA GLY A 113 -27.56 7.96 -3.74
C GLY A 113 -26.60 9.08 -3.38
N SER A 114 -25.51 8.80 -2.66
CA SER A 114 -24.46 9.80 -2.40
C SER A 114 -23.40 9.76 -3.50
N ASP A 115 -22.95 10.96 -3.88
CA ASP A 115 -21.82 11.18 -4.78
C ASP A 115 -20.65 10.26 -4.39
N PRO A 116 -20.26 9.29 -5.24
CA PRO A 116 -19.22 8.33 -4.92
C PRO A 116 -17.86 8.98 -4.69
N GLU A 117 -17.68 10.26 -5.07
CA GLU A 117 -16.37 10.93 -5.03
C GLU A 117 -15.87 11.28 -3.61
N LEU A 118 -16.72 11.35 -2.58
CA LEU A 118 -16.32 11.85 -1.25
C LEU A 118 -16.90 11.04 -0.08
N ARG A 119 -16.68 9.73 -0.08
CA ARG A 119 -16.97 8.88 1.10
C ARG A 119 -15.87 9.06 2.14
N VAL A 120 -16.19 9.77 3.22
CA VAL A 120 -15.36 9.88 4.42
C VAL A 120 -16.14 9.46 5.65
N GLY A 121 -15.48 8.80 6.59
CA GLY A 121 -16.02 8.49 7.90
C GLY A 121 -15.47 9.43 8.95
N ARG A 122 -16.24 9.70 9.99
CA ARG A 122 -15.91 10.63 11.05
C ARG A 122 -16.21 10.00 12.39
N LEU A 123 -15.32 10.22 13.35
CA LEU A 123 -15.58 9.99 14.76
C LEU A 123 -14.99 11.13 15.59
N THR A 124 -15.55 11.36 16.78
CA THR A 124 -15.04 12.38 17.69
C THR A 124 -14.60 11.72 18.98
N PHE A 125 -13.31 11.84 19.31
CA PHE A 125 -12.82 11.42 20.61
C PHE A 125 -12.91 12.57 21.60
N VAL A 126 -13.31 12.25 22.82
CA VAL A 126 -13.43 13.16 23.95
C VAL A 126 -12.56 12.64 25.08
N ALA A 127 -11.74 13.53 25.64
CA ALA A 127 -11.08 13.34 26.91
C ALA A 127 -11.81 14.18 27.97
N GLY A 128 -12.02 13.59 29.14
CA GLY A 128 -12.73 14.23 30.22
C GLY A 128 -12.50 13.52 31.55
N THR A 129 -13.30 13.88 32.54
CA THR A 129 -13.32 13.22 33.84
C THR A 129 -14.66 12.54 34.05
N THR A 130 -14.68 11.42 34.77
CA THR A 130 -15.91 10.77 35.20
C THR A 130 -15.79 10.34 36.66
N ALA A 131 -16.90 10.42 37.40
CA ALA A 131 -16.98 9.93 38.77
C ALA A 131 -17.20 8.41 38.78
N VAL A 132 -16.28 7.67 39.42
CA VAL A 132 -16.49 6.26 39.71
C VAL A 132 -17.35 6.14 40.97
N ILE A 133 -18.51 5.49 40.85
CA ILE A 133 -19.38 5.21 41.99
C ILE A 133 -19.00 3.83 42.55
N ASP A 134 -17.90 3.80 43.30
CA ASP A 134 -17.50 2.59 44.04
C ASP A 134 -18.18 2.59 45.41
N GLY A 135 -19.36 1.95 45.49
CA GLY A 135 -19.91 1.31 46.69
C GLY A 135 -20.19 2.14 47.95
N GLU A 136 -19.24 2.90 48.49
CA GLU A 136 -19.37 3.62 49.75
C GLU A 136 -18.47 4.89 49.79
N SER A 137 -19.10 6.05 49.57
CA SER A 137 -18.72 7.38 50.10
C SER A 137 -17.50 8.16 49.55
N SER A 138 -16.72 7.68 48.58
CA SER A 138 -15.77 8.57 47.87
C SER A 138 -15.84 8.43 46.35
N SER A 139 -16.38 9.43 45.65
CA SER A 139 -16.34 9.49 44.19
C SER A 139 -14.89 9.76 43.75
N LEU A 140 -14.18 8.71 43.35
CA LEU A 140 -12.88 8.88 42.70
C LEU A 140 -13.13 9.46 41.32
N VAL A 141 -12.51 10.60 41.05
CA VAL A 141 -12.55 11.23 39.73
C VAL A 141 -11.44 10.63 38.91
N ARG A 142 -11.79 9.92 37.83
CA ARG A 142 -10.83 9.37 36.88
C ARG A 142 -10.85 10.16 35.57
N ARG A 143 -9.69 10.27 34.92
CA ARG A 143 -9.57 10.83 33.56
C ARG A 143 -9.80 9.73 32.55
N VAL A 144 -10.62 10.00 31.54
CA VAL A 144 -11.01 9.03 30.53
C VAL A 144 -10.93 9.62 29.13
N VAL A 145 -10.75 8.75 28.15
CA VAL A 145 -10.92 9.03 26.71
C VAL A 145 -11.94 8.05 26.12
N GLY A 146 -12.84 8.53 25.28
CA GLY A 146 -13.85 7.70 24.60
C GLY A 146 -14.36 8.35 23.32
N VAL A 147 -15.16 7.61 22.53
CA VAL A 147 -15.84 8.13 21.33
C VAL A 147 -17.16 8.76 21.75
N GLU A 148 -17.38 10.00 21.34
CA GLU A 148 -18.61 10.75 21.54
C GLU A 148 -19.78 10.11 20.80
N MET A 149 -20.91 9.96 21.49
CA MET A 149 -22.19 9.57 20.93
C MET A 149 -22.84 10.79 20.28
N ASN A 150 -23.30 10.66 19.03
CA ASN A 150 -24.05 11.75 18.39
C ASN A 150 -25.51 11.66 18.81
N ASP A 151 -26.09 12.79 19.22
CA ASP A 151 -27.51 12.84 19.60
C ASP A 151 -28.47 12.70 18.40
N ASP A 152 -27.97 12.84 17.17
CA ASP A 152 -28.76 12.68 15.94
C ASP A 152 -29.00 11.20 15.58
N ASP A 153 -28.36 10.25 16.29
CA ASP A 153 -28.60 8.82 16.13
C ASP A 153 -29.88 8.44 16.92
N ASP A 154 -31.03 8.87 16.39
CA ASP A 154 -32.38 8.64 16.94
C ASP A 154 -32.84 7.17 16.83
N ASP A 155 -31.96 6.23 16.45
CA ASP A 155 -32.32 4.83 16.31
C ASP A 155 -32.48 4.21 17.71
N PRO A 156 -33.71 3.94 18.18
CA PRO A 156 -33.97 3.52 19.57
C PRO A 156 -33.46 2.10 19.87
N ASP A 157 -32.94 1.41 18.84
CA ASP A 157 -32.38 0.07 18.90
C ASP A 157 -30.84 0.08 19.04
N ASP A 158 -30.19 1.26 19.11
CA ASP A 158 -28.74 1.34 19.25
C ASP A 158 -28.28 0.85 20.64
N TYR A 159 -27.73 -0.35 20.62
CA TYR A 159 -27.54 -1.29 21.73
C TYR A 159 -26.44 -0.91 22.75
N TYR A 160 -25.76 0.23 22.56
CA TYR A 160 -24.56 0.53 23.33
C TYR A 160 -24.82 1.46 24.52
N ASP A 161 -24.44 1.00 25.72
CA ASP A 161 -24.45 1.82 26.92
C ASP A 161 -23.56 3.06 26.74
N ALA A 162 -23.98 4.18 27.33
CA ALA A 162 -23.25 5.45 27.26
C ALA A 162 -22.86 5.96 28.66
N ILE A 163 -21.70 6.60 28.75
CA ILE A 163 -21.20 7.25 29.97
C ILE A 163 -21.27 8.77 29.77
N SER A 164 -21.88 9.48 30.72
CA SER A 164 -21.89 10.94 30.71
C SER A 164 -20.58 11.52 31.24
N LEU A 165 -20.01 12.48 30.51
CA LEU A 165 -18.83 13.25 30.90
C LEU A 165 -19.17 14.69 31.34
N GLY A 166 -20.45 15.01 31.52
CA GLY A 166 -20.95 16.37 31.76
C GLY A 166 -21.21 17.16 30.48
N ASP A 167 -21.79 18.36 30.60
CA ASP A 167 -22.09 19.28 29.48
C ASP A 167 -22.85 18.65 28.30
N ASP A 168 -23.81 17.76 28.61
CA ASP A 168 -24.58 16.96 27.64
C ASP A 168 -23.72 16.04 26.75
N VAL A 169 -22.44 15.85 27.10
CA VAL A 169 -21.53 14.96 26.36
C VAL A 169 -21.65 13.55 26.88
N ARG A 170 -21.99 12.64 25.97
CA ARG A 170 -22.05 11.20 26.20
C ARG A 170 -21.00 10.50 25.35
N VAL A 171 -20.35 9.48 25.90
CA VAL A 171 -19.40 8.63 25.17
C VAL A 171 -19.85 7.18 25.21
N TYR A 172 -19.62 6.43 24.14
CA TYR A 172 -19.92 5.00 24.09
C TYR A 172 -19.08 4.26 25.12
N SER A 173 -19.71 3.56 26.05
CA SER A 173 -19.07 2.89 27.19
C SER A 173 -17.96 1.92 26.77
N HIS A 174 -18.17 1.13 25.71
CA HIS A 174 -17.20 0.15 25.20
C HIS A 174 -15.96 0.76 24.54
N THR A 175 -15.99 2.08 24.28
CA THR A 175 -14.86 2.83 23.71
C THR A 175 -14.05 3.56 24.77
N VAL A 176 -14.49 3.53 26.04
CA VAL A 176 -13.83 4.25 27.13
C VAL A 176 -12.56 3.55 27.58
N ALA A 177 -11.49 4.34 27.75
CA ALA A 177 -10.26 3.95 28.40
C ALA A 177 -9.83 5.02 29.42
N ASP A 178 -9.28 4.60 30.54
CA ASP A 178 -8.70 5.45 31.57
C ASP A 178 -7.35 6.02 31.07
N ILE A 179 -7.14 7.32 31.30
CA ILE A 179 -5.91 8.03 30.97
C ILE A 179 -4.98 8.00 32.18
N PRO A 180 -3.84 7.28 32.14
CA PRO A 180 -2.93 7.19 33.27
C PRO A 180 -2.28 8.52 33.63
N ASP A 181 -1.82 8.61 34.88
CA ASP A 181 -0.98 9.71 35.33
C ASP A 181 0.30 9.78 34.50
N GLY A 182 0.59 10.96 33.97
CA GLY A 182 1.72 11.20 33.06
C GLY A 182 1.38 11.14 31.57
N VAL A 183 0.21 10.65 31.19
CA VAL A 183 -0.28 10.73 29.80
C VAL A 183 -1.14 11.99 29.64
N SER A 184 -0.82 12.81 28.64
CA SER A 184 -1.60 14.01 28.33
C SER A 184 -2.89 13.66 27.58
N ASP A 185 -3.93 14.49 27.71
CA ASP A 185 -5.18 14.29 26.93
C ASP A 185 -4.92 14.31 25.42
N VAL A 186 -3.91 15.07 24.97
CA VAL A 186 -3.54 15.13 23.53
C VAL A 186 -2.98 13.81 23.05
N ASP A 187 -2.10 13.21 23.84
CA ASP A 187 -1.46 11.94 23.50
C ASP A 187 -2.48 10.82 23.58
N ALA A 188 -3.38 10.83 24.58
CA ALA A 188 -4.48 9.88 24.67
C ALA A 188 -5.40 9.93 23.44
N LEU A 189 -5.87 11.12 23.05
CA LEU A 189 -6.71 11.30 21.86
C LEU A 189 -6.00 10.90 20.57
N SER A 190 -4.72 11.24 20.42
CA SER A 190 -3.93 10.91 19.23
C SER A 190 -3.63 9.41 19.15
N THR A 191 -3.37 8.77 20.29
CA THR A 191 -3.15 7.32 20.41
C THR A 191 -4.44 6.55 20.11
N ALA A 192 -5.59 7.02 20.61
CA ALA A 192 -6.89 6.44 20.29
C ALA A 192 -7.16 6.43 18.78
N ALA A 193 -6.97 7.58 18.11
CA ALA A 193 -7.16 7.67 16.67
C ALA A 193 -6.19 6.80 15.87
N ALA A 194 -4.91 6.81 16.22
CA ALA A 194 -3.88 6.03 15.55
C ALA A 194 -4.06 4.50 15.74
N ALA A 195 -4.51 4.08 16.92
CA ALA A 195 -4.71 2.67 17.25
C ALA A 195 -5.95 2.07 16.58
N LEU A 196 -6.97 2.88 16.27
CA LEU A 196 -8.26 2.39 15.81
C LEU A 196 -8.16 1.52 14.55
N VAL A 197 -7.58 2.03 13.47
CA VAL A 197 -7.49 1.26 12.22
C VAL A 197 -6.28 0.33 12.24
N GLY A 198 -5.09 0.85 12.56
CA GLY A 198 -3.85 0.10 12.38
C GLY A 198 -3.59 -0.97 13.45
N ILE A 199 -4.22 -0.90 14.62
CA ILE A 199 -4.08 -1.90 15.69
C ILE A 199 -5.39 -2.65 15.86
N HIS A 200 -6.47 -1.96 16.25
CA HIS A 200 -7.72 -2.62 16.64
C HIS A 200 -8.35 -3.42 15.50
N CYS A 201 -8.45 -2.84 14.29
CA CYS A 201 -8.96 -3.57 13.13
C CYS A 201 -8.06 -4.74 12.70
N ALA A 202 -6.76 -4.66 13.01
CA ALA A 202 -5.75 -5.64 12.62
C ALA A 202 -5.56 -6.79 13.63
N MET A 203 -6.08 -6.69 14.85
CA MET A 203 -5.86 -7.73 15.86
C MET A 203 -6.43 -9.08 15.41
N PRO A 204 -5.64 -10.16 15.38
CA PRO A 204 -6.18 -11.50 15.19
C PRO A 204 -7.09 -11.81 16.39
N ARG A 205 -8.36 -12.12 16.12
CA ARG A 205 -9.29 -12.55 17.15
C ARG A 205 -9.22 -14.07 17.18
N VAL A 206 -8.84 -14.64 18.31
CA VAL A 206 -9.00 -16.06 18.54
C VAL A 206 -10.48 -16.25 18.84
N GLU A 207 -11.23 -16.92 17.96
CA GLU A 207 -12.57 -17.37 18.29
C GLU A 207 -12.46 -18.29 19.51
N GLU A 208 -13.23 -18.01 20.56
CA GLU A 208 -13.12 -18.65 21.87
C GLU A 208 -12.94 -20.16 21.77
N VAL A 209 -11.78 -20.64 22.22
CA VAL A 209 -11.47 -22.07 22.24
C VAL A 209 -12.09 -22.68 23.51
N GLY A 210 -13.42 -22.83 23.52
CA GLY A 210 -14.15 -23.70 24.44
C GLY A 210 -14.56 -23.12 25.81
N GLY A 211 -15.83 -22.69 25.90
CA GLY A 211 -16.69 -22.90 27.07
C GLY A 211 -16.52 -21.98 28.29
N GLY A 212 -15.66 -20.97 28.25
CA GLY A 212 -15.54 -19.98 29.32
C GLY A 212 -16.56 -18.86 29.16
N SER A 213 -17.62 -18.83 29.96
CA SER A 213 -18.67 -17.81 29.92
C SER A 213 -18.25 -16.43 30.45
N SER A 214 -16.97 -16.09 30.44
CA SER A 214 -16.49 -14.77 30.86
C SER A 214 -16.29 -13.91 29.62
N GLU A 215 -17.34 -13.18 29.24
CA GLU A 215 -17.45 -12.34 28.03
C GLU A 215 -16.35 -11.26 27.90
N ASP A 216 -15.53 -11.05 28.93
CA ASP A 216 -14.59 -9.92 28.99
C ASP A 216 -13.11 -10.26 28.69
N ALA A 217 -12.73 -11.53 28.62
CA ALA A 217 -11.32 -11.92 28.45
C ALA A 217 -10.98 -12.22 26.98
N VAL A 218 -10.86 -11.19 26.16
CA VAL A 218 -10.37 -11.36 24.77
C VAL A 218 -8.86 -11.64 24.79
N PHE A 219 -8.49 -12.89 24.53
CA PHE A 219 -7.09 -13.27 24.36
C PHE A 219 -6.62 -12.99 22.94
N TYR A 220 -5.66 -12.07 22.81
CA TYR A 220 -4.98 -11.80 21.55
C TYR A 220 -3.76 -12.70 21.43
N SER A 221 -3.71 -13.50 20.38
CA SER A 221 -2.52 -14.27 20.01
C SER A 221 -2.47 -14.39 18.50
N GLY A 222 -1.27 -14.41 17.94
CA GLY A 222 -1.08 -14.53 16.50
C GLY A 222 0.20 -13.87 16.03
N LYS A 223 0.33 -13.80 14.71
CA LYS A 223 1.41 -13.15 14.00
C LYS A 223 0.87 -12.03 13.12
N ALA A 224 1.47 -10.87 13.20
CA ALA A 224 1.14 -9.72 12.36
C ALA A 224 2.37 -9.23 11.60
N VAL A 225 2.14 -8.75 10.38
CA VAL A 225 3.15 -8.10 9.55
C VAL A 225 2.74 -6.64 9.37
N VAL A 226 3.67 -5.72 9.62
CA VAL A 226 3.48 -4.29 9.36
C VAL A 226 4.42 -3.89 8.22
N LEU A 227 3.89 -3.34 7.14
CA LEU A 227 4.67 -2.81 6.02
C LEU A 227 4.78 -1.29 6.15
N GLY A 228 6.01 -0.79 6.24
CA GLY A 228 6.30 0.64 6.31
C GLY A 228 7.42 0.99 7.26
N GLY A 229 8.10 2.11 7.00
CA GLY A 229 9.21 2.61 7.82
C GLY A 229 8.86 3.84 8.67
N SER A 230 7.66 4.41 8.54
CA SER A 230 7.29 5.66 9.20
C SER A 230 7.09 5.54 10.70
N ASP A 231 7.02 6.68 11.36
CA ASP A 231 6.79 6.74 12.81
C ASP A 231 5.42 6.13 13.17
N TYR A 232 4.45 6.21 12.24
CA TYR A 232 3.17 5.53 12.36
C TYR A 232 3.34 4.01 12.25
N ALA A 233 4.02 3.49 11.23
CA ALA A 233 4.28 2.05 11.12
C ALA A 233 5.03 1.48 12.34
N CYS A 234 6.01 2.22 12.87
CA CYS A 234 6.72 1.84 14.10
C CYS A 234 5.79 1.82 15.32
N PHE A 235 4.91 2.82 15.46
CA PHE A 235 3.89 2.84 16.52
C PHE A 235 2.92 1.65 16.43
N LEU A 236 2.45 1.31 15.22
CA LEU A 236 1.57 0.16 15.01
C LEU A 236 2.26 -1.14 15.40
N ALA A 237 3.53 -1.31 15.03
CA ALA A 237 4.30 -2.49 15.37
C ALA A 237 4.57 -2.61 16.88
N ASP A 238 4.99 -1.53 17.54
CA ASP A 238 5.18 -1.47 18.99
C ASP A 238 3.87 -1.76 19.73
N GLY A 239 2.76 -1.21 19.23
CA GLY A 239 1.43 -1.41 19.78
C GLY A 239 0.97 -2.86 19.70
N LEU A 240 1.02 -3.47 18.51
CA LEU A 240 0.66 -4.87 18.32
C LEU A 240 1.54 -5.82 19.16
N ALA A 241 2.85 -5.55 19.25
CA ALA A 241 3.74 -6.34 20.10
C ALA A 241 3.39 -6.23 21.59
N THR A 242 3.00 -5.02 22.04
CA THR A 242 2.52 -4.78 23.42
C THR A 242 1.22 -5.50 23.72
N MET A 243 0.39 -5.75 22.70
CA MET A 243 -0.81 -6.59 22.79
C MET A 243 -0.50 -8.10 22.83
N GLY A 244 0.78 -8.50 22.83
CA GLY A 244 1.21 -9.90 22.84
C GLY A 244 1.25 -10.58 21.47
N ILE A 245 1.10 -9.82 20.39
CA ILE A 245 1.19 -10.36 19.02
C ILE A 245 2.65 -10.47 18.60
N ASN A 246 3.01 -11.55 17.89
CA ASN A 246 4.33 -11.66 17.27
C ASN A 246 4.38 -10.78 16.02
N VAL A 247 5.15 -9.70 16.06
CA VAL A 247 5.17 -8.70 14.99
C VAL A 247 6.45 -8.75 14.19
N SER A 248 6.32 -8.79 12.86
CA SER A 248 7.40 -8.47 11.94
C SER A 248 7.14 -7.12 11.26
N LEU A 249 8.05 -6.16 11.44
CA LEU A 249 8.01 -4.86 10.76
C LEU A 249 8.94 -4.91 9.56
N VAL A 250 8.37 -4.78 8.36
CA VAL A 250 9.07 -4.85 7.09
C VAL A 250 9.23 -3.44 6.53
N SER A 251 10.47 -3.03 6.30
CA SER A 251 10.78 -1.68 5.81
C SER A 251 12.02 -1.67 4.93
N THR A 252 12.02 -0.85 3.88
CA THR A 252 13.21 -0.53 3.07
C THR A 252 14.12 0.48 3.75
N SER A 253 13.60 1.23 4.72
CA SER A 253 14.37 2.18 5.52
C SER A 253 14.72 1.60 6.89
N GLY A 254 15.69 2.21 7.56
CA GLY A 254 16.12 1.81 8.90
C GLY A 254 15.08 2.16 9.97
N ALA A 255 13.93 1.48 9.95
CA ALA A 255 12.86 1.60 10.92
C ALA A 255 13.36 1.37 12.35
N LYS A 256 12.74 2.05 13.32
CA LYS A 256 13.16 2.01 14.73
C LYS A 256 11.95 1.76 15.61
N THR A 257 11.92 0.58 16.21
CA THR A 257 10.91 0.19 17.20
C THR A 257 11.46 0.42 18.60
N LYS A 258 10.58 0.81 19.53
CA LYS A 258 10.95 0.87 20.95
C LYS A 258 10.80 -0.50 21.60
N ASN A 259 9.88 -1.30 21.10
CA ASN A 259 9.64 -2.65 21.56
C ASN A 259 10.65 -3.61 20.92
N LYS A 260 11.37 -4.36 21.77
CA LYS A 260 12.40 -5.32 21.35
C LYS A 260 11.82 -6.61 20.79
N ASP A 261 10.55 -6.86 21.05
CA ASP A 261 9.84 -8.05 20.57
C ASP A 261 9.40 -7.90 19.10
N VAL A 262 9.54 -6.70 18.51
CA VAL A 262 9.29 -6.47 17.08
C VAL A 262 10.50 -6.93 16.26
N LYS A 263 10.28 -7.89 15.37
CA LYS A 263 11.29 -8.35 14.42
C LYS A 263 11.37 -7.39 13.23
N LEU A 264 12.49 -6.67 13.10
CA LEU A 264 12.76 -5.84 11.92
C LEU A 264 13.23 -6.70 10.74
N MET A 265 12.66 -6.49 9.56
CA MET A 265 12.99 -7.21 8.33
C MET A 265 13.07 -6.26 7.13
N GLN A 266 13.89 -6.63 6.15
CA GLN A 266 13.88 -6.01 4.82
C GLN A 266 12.85 -6.73 3.92
N PRO A 267 12.36 -6.09 2.84
CA PRO A 267 11.44 -6.75 1.89
C PRO A 267 12.04 -8.02 1.26
N ALA A 268 13.36 -8.00 1.01
CA ALA A 268 14.14 -9.15 0.60
C ALA A 268 15.00 -9.66 1.76
N VAL A 269 14.92 -10.97 2.00
CA VAL A 269 15.67 -11.66 3.04
C VAL A 269 16.70 -12.54 2.35
N GLU A 270 17.98 -12.28 2.61
CA GLU A 270 19.07 -13.11 2.12
C GLU A 270 18.98 -14.50 2.76
N SER A 271 18.81 -15.53 1.92
CA SER A 271 18.98 -16.94 2.28
C SER A 271 20.17 -17.51 1.51
N ASP A 272 20.76 -18.62 1.97
CA ASP A 272 22.12 -19.07 1.65
C ASP A 272 22.52 -19.04 0.16
N ASP A 273 21.59 -19.06 -0.80
CA ASP A 273 21.86 -18.82 -2.23
C ASP A 273 20.77 -17.99 -2.98
N GLU A 274 19.69 -17.53 -2.32
CA GLU A 274 18.56 -16.86 -2.98
C GLU A 274 17.94 -15.73 -2.13
N GLU A 275 17.48 -14.66 -2.79
CA GLU A 275 16.68 -13.62 -2.14
C GLU A 275 15.22 -14.07 -2.02
N VAL A 276 14.78 -14.30 -0.78
CA VAL A 276 13.41 -14.71 -0.50
C VAL A 276 12.60 -13.50 -0.05
N GLY A 277 11.39 -13.35 -0.60
CA GLY A 277 10.45 -12.32 -0.20
C GLY A 277 10.02 -12.42 1.28
N PHE A 278 9.78 -11.30 1.94
CA PHE A 278 9.46 -11.28 3.38
C PHE A 278 8.30 -12.21 3.77
N ALA A 279 7.23 -12.29 2.96
CA ALA A 279 6.07 -13.11 3.32
C ALA A 279 6.44 -14.60 3.37
N SER A 280 7.24 -15.07 2.41
CA SER A 280 7.79 -16.43 2.39
C SER A 280 8.75 -16.67 3.57
N ALA A 281 9.60 -15.70 3.89
CA ALA A 281 10.53 -15.80 5.02
C ALA A 281 9.82 -15.82 6.39
N ILE A 282 8.69 -15.15 6.52
CA ILE A 282 7.86 -15.17 7.74
C ILE A 282 7.01 -16.44 7.82
N GLY A 283 6.57 -16.95 6.67
CA GLY A 283 5.68 -18.10 6.56
C GLY A 283 4.22 -17.72 6.78
N GLN A 284 3.55 -18.35 7.73
CA GLN A 284 2.14 -18.06 8.04
C GLN A 284 2.01 -16.90 9.03
N PHE A 285 1.07 -15.99 8.76
CA PHE A 285 0.70 -14.88 9.64
C PHE A 285 -0.78 -14.53 9.48
N ASP A 286 -1.40 -14.03 10.53
CA ASP A 286 -2.85 -13.84 10.63
C ASP A 286 -3.30 -12.51 10.04
N SER A 287 -2.45 -11.49 10.09
CA SER A 287 -2.80 -10.12 9.73
C SER A 287 -1.64 -9.37 9.07
N LEU A 288 -1.96 -8.57 8.05
CA LEU A 288 -1.02 -7.67 7.39
C LEU A 288 -1.57 -6.24 7.43
N ILE A 289 -0.76 -5.33 7.97
CA ILE A 289 -1.04 -3.91 8.05
C ILE A 289 -0.13 -3.21 7.04
N ASP A 290 -0.72 -2.51 6.09
CA ASP A 290 -0.01 -1.87 5.00
C ASP A 290 -0.19 -0.36 5.07
N THR A 291 0.88 0.34 5.46
CA THR A 291 0.85 1.80 5.58
C THR A 291 1.20 2.52 4.28
N LEU A 292 1.51 1.79 3.21
CA LEU A 292 2.12 2.32 1.98
C LEU A 292 1.23 2.16 0.74
N SER A 293 0.36 1.14 0.72
CA SER A 293 -0.54 0.86 -0.40
C SER A 293 -1.94 0.43 0.08
N ASN A 294 -2.86 0.32 -0.87
CA ASN A 294 -4.19 -0.26 -0.66
C ASN A 294 -4.43 -1.33 -1.73
N GLU A 295 -4.11 -2.58 -1.39
CA GLU A 295 -4.34 -3.75 -2.25
C GLU A 295 -5.81 -4.19 -2.28
N GLN A 296 -6.72 -3.52 -1.54
CA GLN A 296 -8.17 -3.72 -1.61
C GLN A 296 -8.81 -2.92 -2.78
N ARG A 297 -8.05 -2.10 -3.52
CA ARG A 297 -8.57 -1.38 -4.70
C ARG A 297 -8.78 -2.37 -5.87
N GLY A 298 -10.02 -2.49 -6.32
CA GLY A 298 -10.44 -3.43 -7.37
C GLY A 298 -11.70 -4.24 -7.04
N ILE A 299 -12.21 -4.11 -5.81
CA ILE A 299 -13.46 -4.73 -5.33
C ILE A 299 -14.66 -3.93 -5.84
N ILE A 300 -14.88 -3.93 -7.17
CA ILE A 300 -16.22 -3.64 -7.70
C ILE A 300 -16.95 -4.97 -7.64
N SER A 301 -17.90 -5.05 -6.72
CA SER A 301 -18.74 -6.19 -6.34
C SER A 301 -19.13 -7.06 -7.53
N ALA A 302 -18.46 -8.20 -7.69
CA ALA A 302 -19.08 -9.37 -8.29
C ALA A 302 -19.53 -10.25 -7.13
N ASP A 303 -20.86 -10.43 -7.00
CA ASP A 303 -21.58 -11.04 -5.87
C ASP A 303 -21.15 -12.47 -5.46
N GLU A 304 -20.19 -13.09 -6.14
CA GLU A 304 -19.88 -14.52 -5.96
C GLU A 304 -18.66 -14.82 -5.08
N ASP A 305 -17.94 -13.80 -4.59
CA ASP A 305 -16.88 -13.98 -3.60
C ASP A 305 -16.95 -12.86 -2.54
N PRO A 306 -17.62 -13.09 -1.38
CA PRO A 306 -17.73 -12.08 -0.32
C PRO A 306 -16.35 -11.69 0.25
N ALA A 307 -15.31 -12.46 -0.07
CA ALA A 307 -13.94 -12.20 0.33
C ALA A 307 -13.13 -11.49 -0.78
N GLY A 308 -13.83 -10.92 -1.77
CA GLY A 308 -13.31 -10.18 -2.93
C GLY A 308 -12.14 -9.28 -2.58
N GLY A 309 -11.01 -9.52 -3.23
CA GLY A 309 -9.76 -8.81 -3.04
C GLY A 309 -8.89 -8.96 -4.28
N SER A 310 -7.83 -8.14 -4.38
CA SER A 310 -6.82 -8.33 -5.43
C SER A 310 -6.25 -9.75 -5.41
N SER A 311 -5.64 -10.18 -6.51
CA SER A 311 -4.94 -11.47 -6.57
C SER A 311 -3.95 -11.63 -5.41
N VAL A 312 -3.28 -10.54 -5.01
CA VAL A 312 -2.41 -10.50 -3.84
C VAL A 312 -3.13 -10.89 -2.56
N LEU A 313 -4.32 -10.33 -2.28
CA LEU A 313 -5.09 -10.67 -1.08
C LEU A 313 -5.54 -12.13 -1.07
N LYS A 314 -5.93 -12.68 -2.23
CA LYS A 314 -6.31 -14.09 -2.36
C LYS A 314 -5.11 -15.00 -2.07
N LEU A 315 -3.94 -14.67 -2.60
CA LEU A 315 -2.71 -15.42 -2.37
C LEU A 315 -2.16 -15.27 -0.95
N LEU A 316 -2.28 -14.09 -0.35
CA LEU A 316 -1.95 -13.87 1.07
C LEU A 316 -2.80 -14.80 1.96
N ARG A 317 -4.09 -14.94 1.66
CA ARG A 317 -4.97 -15.87 2.37
C ARG A 317 -4.59 -17.33 2.14
N SER A 318 -4.39 -17.75 0.89
CA SER A 318 -4.15 -19.16 0.56
C SER A 318 -2.75 -19.64 0.97
N ARG A 319 -1.70 -18.84 0.72
CA ARG A 319 -0.30 -19.22 0.98
C ARG A 319 0.16 -18.90 2.40
N HIS A 320 -0.31 -17.80 2.97
CA HIS A 320 0.19 -17.30 4.26
C HIS A 320 -0.85 -17.32 5.40
N ARG A 321 -2.09 -17.77 5.13
CA ARG A 321 -3.22 -17.72 6.10
C ARG A 321 -3.51 -16.31 6.62
N CYS A 322 -3.16 -15.29 5.84
CA CYS A 322 -3.42 -13.90 6.17
C CYS A 322 -4.88 -13.57 5.92
N ASN A 323 -5.71 -13.74 6.95
CA ASN A 323 -7.16 -13.53 6.86
C ASN A 323 -7.54 -12.05 6.96
N LYS A 324 -6.67 -11.22 7.54
CA LYS A 324 -6.92 -9.78 7.70
C LYS A 324 -5.87 -8.96 6.98
N TYR A 325 -6.31 -8.14 6.04
CA TYR A 325 -5.49 -7.10 5.44
C TYR A 325 -6.08 -5.74 5.80
N VAL A 326 -5.25 -4.89 6.42
CA VAL A 326 -5.60 -3.54 6.84
C VAL A 326 -4.75 -2.58 6.05
N SER A 327 -5.36 -1.77 5.18
CA SER A 327 -4.68 -0.64 4.57
C SER A 327 -4.86 0.58 5.43
N THR A 328 -3.76 1.27 5.72
CA THR A 328 -3.80 2.63 6.27
C THR A 328 -3.32 3.62 5.23
N LEU A 329 -3.82 3.55 4.00
CA LEU A 329 -3.51 4.53 2.96
C LEU A 329 -4.61 5.59 2.88
N THR A 330 -4.30 6.85 3.17
CA THR A 330 -5.24 7.96 2.97
C THR A 330 -5.38 8.34 1.50
N HIS A 331 -6.44 9.06 1.16
CA HIS A 331 -6.58 9.64 -0.17
C HIS A 331 -5.53 10.73 -0.43
N ALA A 332 -5.13 11.49 0.60
CA ALA A 332 -4.03 12.45 0.50
C ALA A 332 -2.71 11.76 0.11
N GLN A 333 -2.37 10.61 0.73
CA GLN A 333 -1.20 9.81 0.35
C GLN A 333 -1.33 9.27 -1.08
N GLN A 334 -2.53 8.84 -1.49
CA GLN A 334 -2.79 8.39 -2.86
C GLN A 334 -2.53 9.49 -3.90
N ILE A 335 -2.92 10.74 -3.62
CA ILE A 335 -2.64 11.89 -4.50
C ILE A 335 -1.13 12.09 -4.66
N ILE A 336 -0.35 11.99 -3.58
CA ILE A 336 1.12 12.10 -3.68
C ILE A 336 1.70 10.94 -4.50
N LYS A 337 1.15 9.73 -4.34
CA LYS A 337 1.59 8.55 -5.09
C LYS A 337 1.33 8.71 -6.60
N SER A 338 0.19 9.28 -6.99
CA SER A 338 -0.14 9.48 -8.41
C SER A 338 0.59 10.66 -9.04
N ASP A 339 0.69 11.78 -8.31
CA ASP A 339 1.13 13.06 -8.87
C ASP A 339 2.59 13.38 -8.53
N GLY A 340 3.22 12.55 -7.72
CA GLY A 340 4.59 12.69 -7.24
C GLY A 340 4.78 13.83 -6.24
N VAL A 341 5.99 13.90 -5.66
CA VAL A 341 6.35 14.93 -4.65
C VAL A 341 6.47 16.35 -5.20
N LEU A 342 6.57 16.53 -6.51
CA LEU A 342 6.67 17.86 -7.12
C LEU A 342 5.30 18.53 -7.29
N PHE A 343 4.26 17.77 -7.67
CA PHE A 343 2.95 18.31 -8.03
C PHE A 343 1.83 17.87 -7.08
N GLY A 344 2.01 16.75 -6.38
CA GLY A 344 1.05 16.20 -5.43
C GLY A 344 0.81 17.05 -4.17
N PRO A 345 1.84 17.62 -3.50
CA PRO A 345 1.67 18.26 -2.19
C PRO A 345 0.58 19.33 -2.13
N GLY A 346 0.50 20.19 -3.15
CA GLY A 346 -0.52 21.23 -3.21
C GLY A 346 -1.94 20.65 -3.27
N LYS A 347 -2.14 19.61 -4.08
CA LYS A 347 -3.43 18.92 -4.24
C LYS A 347 -3.80 18.13 -2.99
N ALA A 348 -2.87 17.38 -2.42
CA ALA A 348 -3.09 16.62 -1.19
C ALA A 348 -3.45 17.54 -0.01
N ASN A 349 -2.76 18.66 0.14
CA ASN A 349 -3.08 19.64 1.17
C ASN A 349 -4.42 20.36 0.92
N SER A 350 -4.77 20.61 -0.35
CA SER A 350 -6.08 21.16 -0.72
C SER A 350 -7.20 20.17 -0.38
N TYR A 351 -6.98 18.88 -0.64
CA TYR A 351 -7.90 17.81 -0.27
C TYR A 351 -8.06 17.71 1.26
N VAL A 352 -6.97 17.68 2.02
CA VAL A 352 -7.06 17.67 3.49
C VAL A 352 -7.86 18.85 4.02
N LYS A 353 -7.66 20.06 3.47
CA LYS A 353 -8.45 21.25 3.85
C LYS A 353 -9.93 21.13 3.49
N SER A 354 -10.26 20.55 2.33
CA SER A 354 -11.66 20.37 1.94
C SER A 354 -12.36 19.36 2.85
N ILE A 355 -11.68 18.26 3.20
CA ILE A 355 -12.18 17.26 4.15
C ILE A 355 -12.29 17.84 5.56
N GLU A 356 -11.31 18.62 6.05
CA GLU A 356 -11.40 19.30 7.35
C GLU A 356 -12.62 20.24 7.44
N SER A 357 -13.07 20.79 6.29
CA SER A 357 -14.23 21.68 6.18
C SER A 357 -15.56 20.99 5.88
N ILE A 358 -15.56 19.65 5.73
CA ILE A 358 -16.78 18.92 5.40
C ILE A 358 -17.77 18.98 6.56
N SER A 359 -19.04 19.22 6.25
CA SER A 359 -20.11 19.23 7.25
C SER A 359 -20.34 17.83 7.82
N SER A 360 -20.65 17.73 9.12
CA SER A 360 -20.87 16.46 9.83
C SER A 360 -21.90 15.56 9.13
N ASN A 361 -22.97 16.15 8.60
CA ASN A 361 -24.05 15.44 7.90
C ASN A 361 -23.65 14.82 6.55
N ARG A 362 -22.42 15.05 6.08
CA ARG A 362 -21.86 14.42 4.87
C ARG A 362 -20.86 13.33 5.20
N CYS A 363 -20.55 13.10 6.47
CA CYS A 363 -19.68 12.03 6.92
C CYS A 363 -20.49 10.84 7.41
N LEU A 364 -19.94 9.64 7.25
CA LEU A 364 -20.43 8.47 7.97
C LEU A 364 -20.00 8.58 9.43
N ASN A 365 -20.93 8.50 10.39
CA ASN A 365 -20.55 8.39 11.80
C ASN A 365 -19.92 7.02 12.05
N LEU A 366 -18.74 6.97 12.65
CA LEU A 366 -18.00 5.74 12.87
C LEU A 366 -18.00 5.38 14.35
N ILE A 367 -18.51 4.18 14.67
CA ILE A 367 -18.53 3.62 16.01
C ILE A 367 -17.58 2.42 16.04
N PRO A 368 -16.48 2.46 16.81
CA PRO A 368 -15.58 1.32 16.97
C PRO A 368 -16.32 0.09 17.50
N SER A 369 -15.86 -1.10 17.13
CA SER A 369 -16.42 -2.34 17.68
C SER A 369 -16.09 -2.50 19.18
N PRO A 370 -16.85 -3.33 19.92
CA PRO A 370 -16.56 -3.64 21.32
C PRO A 370 -15.11 -4.07 21.57
N GLY A 371 -14.59 -3.71 22.75
CA GLY A 371 -13.20 -3.98 23.17
C GLY A 371 -12.17 -2.96 22.68
N PHE A 372 -12.56 -1.97 21.87
CA PHE A 372 -11.62 -0.91 21.47
C PHE A 372 -11.08 -0.14 22.68
N GLY A 373 -11.95 0.34 23.58
CA GLY A 373 -11.54 1.10 24.76
C GLY A 373 -10.79 0.24 25.78
N SER A 374 -11.50 -0.74 26.34
CA SER A 374 -11.01 -1.57 27.45
C SER A 374 -9.87 -2.51 27.09
N SER A 375 -9.87 -3.11 25.88
CA SER A 375 -8.89 -4.12 25.51
C SER A 375 -7.73 -3.55 24.71
N THR A 376 -7.99 -2.65 23.75
CA THR A 376 -6.92 -2.09 22.90
C THR A 376 -6.32 -0.82 23.50
N LEU A 377 -7.11 0.23 23.61
CA LEU A 377 -6.61 1.55 23.99
C LEU A 377 -6.06 1.57 25.41
N GLN A 378 -6.76 0.93 26.36
CA GLN A 378 -6.29 0.84 27.74
C GLN A 378 -4.91 0.19 27.86
N VAL A 379 -4.66 -0.91 27.14
CA VAL A 379 -3.38 -1.62 27.17
C VAL A 379 -2.27 -0.73 26.63
N LEU A 380 -2.50 0.00 25.54
CA LEU A 380 -1.51 0.92 24.97
C LEU A 380 -1.18 2.07 25.92
N LEU A 381 -2.20 2.68 26.53
CA LEU A 381 -2.01 3.78 27.48
C LEU A 381 -1.27 3.32 28.74
N ASN A 382 -1.65 2.17 29.31
CA ASN A 382 -1.00 1.63 30.52
C ASN A 382 0.48 1.27 30.30
N ASN A 383 0.84 0.86 29.08
CA ASN A 383 2.21 0.53 28.70
C ASN A 383 2.98 1.71 28.09
N ASN A 384 2.41 2.93 28.14
CA ASN A 384 3.02 4.15 27.61
C ASN A 384 3.42 4.05 26.12
N VAL A 385 2.64 3.28 25.34
CA VAL A 385 2.76 3.20 23.88
C VAL A 385 1.91 4.30 23.28
N LEU A 386 2.51 5.48 23.14
CA LEU A 386 1.82 6.70 22.73
C LEU A 386 2.15 7.11 21.30
N PHE A 387 1.14 7.58 20.57
CA PHE A 387 1.31 8.24 19.27
C PHE A 387 1.16 9.75 19.41
N ALA A 388 2.28 10.46 19.52
CA ALA A 388 2.27 11.92 19.67
C ALA A 388 2.06 12.62 18.32
N THR A 389 1.02 13.45 18.22
CA THR A 389 0.82 14.31 17.05
C THR A 389 1.06 15.78 17.40
N LYS A 390 1.71 16.53 16.50
CA LYS A 390 2.01 17.96 16.71
C LYS A 390 0.84 18.91 16.40
N GLY A 391 -0.37 18.39 16.20
CA GLY A 391 -1.53 19.17 15.77
C GLY A 391 -2.41 19.64 16.92
N THR A 392 -2.77 20.93 16.93
CA THR A 392 -3.73 21.51 17.88
C THR A 392 -5.15 21.66 17.31
N LYS A 393 -5.37 21.33 16.03
CA LYS A 393 -6.67 21.47 15.37
C LYS A 393 -7.73 20.57 16.00
N HIS A 394 -8.96 21.07 16.07
CA HIS A 394 -10.14 20.33 16.54
C HIS A 394 -10.51 19.18 15.60
N THR A 395 -10.39 19.38 14.28
CA THR A 395 -10.55 18.33 13.28
C THR A 395 -9.18 17.92 12.77
N ALA A 396 -8.94 16.62 12.70
CA ALA A 396 -7.72 16.02 12.19
C ALA A 396 -8.05 15.02 11.08
N VAL A 397 -7.39 15.20 9.94
CA VAL A 397 -7.35 14.23 8.84
C VAL A 397 -5.90 13.77 8.77
N ARG A 398 -5.66 12.46 8.64
CA ARG A 398 -4.29 11.99 8.45
C ARG A 398 -3.81 12.43 7.07
N GLY A 399 -2.72 13.19 7.07
CA GLY A 399 -2.16 13.77 5.86
C GLY A 399 -1.30 12.75 5.09
N TRP A 400 -0.25 13.28 4.47
CA TRP A 400 0.81 12.50 3.85
C TRP A 400 2.15 12.87 4.51
N ASP A 401 3.11 11.97 4.45
CA ASP A 401 4.49 12.23 4.88
C ASP A 401 5.47 11.84 3.76
N LEU A 402 6.57 12.58 3.70
CA LEU A 402 7.64 12.34 2.74
C LEU A 402 8.33 11.00 3.00
N LYS A 403 8.39 10.57 4.27
CA LYS A 403 8.96 9.27 4.66
C LYS A 403 8.16 8.11 4.07
N ASP A 404 6.82 8.14 4.19
CA ASP A 404 5.94 7.12 3.58
C ASP A 404 6.09 7.08 2.05
N PHE A 405 6.18 8.25 1.40
CA PHE A 405 6.36 8.31 -0.05
C PHE A 405 7.69 7.68 -0.50
N TRP A 406 8.80 8.01 0.16
CA TRP A 406 10.10 7.43 -0.18
C TRP A 406 10.16 5.94 0.14
N GLU A 407 9.52 5.50 1.21
CA GLU A 407 9.38 4.09 1.55
C GLU A 407 8.65 3.33 0.42
N GLU A 408 7.49 3.81 -0.02
CA GLU A 408 6.70 3.16 -1.08
C GLU A 408 7.41 3.17 -2.44
N THR A 409 8.12 4.26 -2.77
CA THR A 409 8.84 4.38 -4.05
C THR A 409 10.17 3.64 -4.08
N SER A 410 10.81 3.44 -2.92
CA SER A 410 12.01 2.62 -2.78
C SER A 410 11.71 1.14 -2.63
N TRP A 411 10.44 0.75 -2.42
CA TRP A 411 10.06 -0.65 -2.31
C TRP A 411 10.39 -1.42 -3.59
N PRO A 412 11.23 -2.47 -3.53
CA PRO A 412 11.58 -3.26 -4.71
C PRO A 412 10.33 -3.83 -5.37
N ARG A 413 10.30 -3.93 -6.70
CA ARG A 413 9.17 -4.48 -7.44
C ARG A 413 9.53 -5.86 -7.95
N ASP A 414 8.57 -6.76 -7.92
CA ASP A 414 8.74 -8.11 -8.44
C ASP A 414 9.00 -8.09 -9.96
N SER A 415 9.91 -8.96 -10.43
CA SER A 415 10.34 -9.03 -11.83
C SER A 415 9.29 -9.61 -12.80
N SER A 416 8.22 -10.20 -12.27
CA SER A 416 7.07 -10.76 -13.02
C SER A 416 6.35 -9.77 -13.94
N GLY A 417 6.63 -8.47 -13.81
CA GLY A 417 5.99 -7.43 -14.62
C GLY A 417 4.59 -7.03 -14.15
N ALA A 418 4.09 -7.66 -13.08
CA ALA A 418 2.81 -7.30 -12.45
C ALA A 418 2.88 -5.99 -11.63
N GLY A 419 4.08 -5.43 -11.41
CA GLY A 419 4.27 -4.21 -10.61
C GLY A 419 4.01 -4.39 -9.11
N VAL A 420 3.87 -5.64 -8.66
CA VAL A 420 3.65 -6.00 -7.25
C VAL A 420 4.92 -5.69 -6.45
N ARG A 421 4.74 -5.25 -5.21
CA ARG A 421 5.85 -5.03 -4.27
C ARG A 421 6.52 -6.36 -3.94
N PHE A 422 7.84 -6.42 -4.07
CA PHE A 422 8.63 -7.59 -3.74
C PHE A 422 8.34 -8.04 -2.31
N GLY A 423 8.18 -9.35 -2.14
CA GLY A 423 7.82 -9.99 -0.88
C GLY A 423 6.33 -10.19 -0.66
N LEU A 424 5.45 -9.54 -1.43
CA LEU A 424 4.04 -9.94 -1.52
C LEU A 424 3.88 -11.09 -2.52
N PRO A 425 2.93 -12.02 -2.30
CA PRO A 425 2.76 -13.15 -3.19
C PRO A 425 2.22 -12.69 -4.54
N VAL A 426 2.87 -13.19 -5.60
CA VAL A 426 2.49 -13.01 -7.00
C VAL A 426 1.90 -14.32 -7.52
N PRO A 427 0.88 -14.28 -8.40
CA PRO A 427 0.41 -15.47 -9.08
C PRO A 427 1.57 -16.12 -9.83
N GLU A 428 1.87 -17.37 -9.52
CA GLU A 428 2.81 -18.15 -10.31
C GLU A 428 2.14 -18.55 -11.62
N GLU A 429 2.93 -18.90 -12.65
CA GLU A 429 2.37 -19.28 -13.96
C GLU A 429 1.38 -20.44 -13.84
N ASP A 430 1.64 -21.39 -12.95
CA ASP A 430 0.76 -22.54 -12.69
C ASP A 430 -0.59 -22.12 -12.09
N ASP A 431 -0.62 -21.08 -11.24
CA ASP A 431 -1.87 -20.53 -10.69
C ASP A 431 -2.68 -19.80 -11.77
N LEU A 432 -1.99 -19.20 -12.75
CA LEU A 432 -2.65 -18.56 -13.89
C LEU A 432 -3.32 -19.60 -14.78
N ASP A 433 -2.69 -20.75 -15.01
CA ASP A 433 -3.25 -21.84 -15.81
C ASP A 433 -4.46 -22.48 -15.10
N GLU A 434 -4.42 -22.69 -13.78
CA GLU A 434 -5.55 -23.23 -13.01
C GLU A 434 -6.71 -22.22 -12.88
N SER A 435 -6.40 -20.94 -12.64
CA SER A 435 -7.42 -19.89 -12.64
C SER A 435 -8.07 -19.71 -14.01
N PHE A 436 -7.28 -19.88 -15.08
CA PHE A 436 -7.79 -19.92 -16.45
C PHE A 436 -8.71 -21.13 -16.69
N ARG A 437 -8.34 -22.33 -16.23
CA ARG A 437 -9.22 -23.52 -16.30
C ARG A 437 -10.52 -23.31 -15.54
N MET A 438 -10.47 -22.79 -14.31
CA MET A 438 -11.68 -22.51 -13.53
C MET A 438 -12.59 -21.50 -14.22
N GLU A 439 -12.03 -20.42 -14.77
CA GLU A 439 -12.81 -19.42 -15.50
C GLU A 439 -13.37 -19.98 -16.81
N GLN A 440 -12.62 -20.83 -17.52
CA GLN A 440 -13.11 -21.50 -18.72
C GLN A 440 -14.29 -22.44 -18.40
N LEU A 441 -14.25 -23.14 -17.26
CA LEU A 441 -15.38 -23.94 -16.75
C LEU A 441 -16.58 -23.06 -16.39
N GLN A 442 -16.36 -21.90 -15.76
CA GLN A 442 -17.41 -20.92 -15.47
C GLN A 442 -18.01 -20.28 -16.73
N LEU A 443 -17.20 -20.04 -17.77
CA LEU A 443 -17.68 -19.54 -19.06
C LEU A 443 -18.44 -20.62 -19.82
N GLN A 444 -18.05 -21.88 -19.71
CA GLN A 444 -18.81 -23.00 -20.26
C GLN A 444 -20.16 -23.14 -19.56
N SER A 445 -20.23 -22.93 -18.23
CA SER A 445 -21.51 -22.91 -17.51
C SER A 445 -22.37 -21.68 -17.86
N ARG A 446 -21.75 -20.54 -18.18
CA ARG A 446 -22.47 -19.33 -18.64
C ARG A 446 -22.93 -19.38 -20.10
N ARG A 447 -22.23 -20.11 -20.98
CA ARG A 447 -22.56 -20.25 -22.42
C ARG A 447 -23.88 -20.97 -22.72
N ILE A 448 -24.59 -21.50 -21.73
CA ILE A 448 -25.92 -22.09 -21.94
C ILE A 448 -27.01 -21.02 -22.13
N ARG A 449 -26.73 -19.73 -21.86
CA ARG A 449 -27.66 -18.63 -22.16
C ARG A 449 -26.93 -17.46 -22.81
N VAL A 450 -27.55 -16.91 -23.85
CA VAL A 450 -27.20 -15.66 -24.57
C VAL A 450 -26.22 -15.84 -25.74
N GLY A 451 -26.80 -16.13 -26.91
CA GLY A 451 -26.24 -15.69 -28.18
C GLY A 451 -26.57 -14.21 -28.35
N GLY A 452 -25.58 -13.34 -28.16
CA GLY A 452 -25.69 -11.92 -28.39
C GLY A 452 -24.34 -11.39 -28.87
N GLU A 453 -24.34 -10.79 -30.07
CA GLU A 453 -23.21 -10.03 -30.63
C GLU A 453 -22.93 -8.82 -29.74
N GLY A 454 -22.20 -9.03 -28.63
CA GLY A 454 -21.72 -7.96 -27.77
C GLY A 454 -20.53 -7.27 -28.41
N GLY A 455 -20.81 -6.27 -29.25
CA GLY A 455 -19.81 -5.29 -29.66
C GLY A 455 -19.35 -4.47 -28.45
N MET A 456 -18.04 -4.25 -28.36
CA MET A 456 -17.41 -3.40 -27.35
C MET A 456 -17.75 -1.93 -27.63
N ASP A 457 -17.97 -1.15 -26.58
CA ASP A 457 -18.24 0.30 -26.65
C ASP A 457 -17.09 1.04 -27.37
N GLU A 458 -17.42 1.89 -28.35
CA GLU A 458 -16.46 2.74 -29.09
C GLU A 458 -15.59 3.62 -28.17
N LYS A 459 -16.08 4.00 -26.99
CA LYS A 459 -15.34 4.76 -25.98
C LYS A 459 -14.23 3.93 -25.33
N GLU A 460 -14.50 2.66 -25.01
CA GLU A 460 -13.47 1.75 -24.51
C GLU A 460 -12.41 1.51 -25.59
N VAL A 461 -12.85 1.47 -26.86
CA VAL A 461 -11.95 1.35 -28.00
C VAL A 461 -11.00 2.56 -28.10
N GLN A 462 -11.51 3.78 -27.92
CA GLN A 462 -10.71 5.01 -27.93
C GLN A 462 -9.78 5.14 -26.73
N ALA A 463 -10.24 4.81 -25.52
CA ALA A 463 -9.44 4.93 -24.30
C ALA A 463 -8.19 4.03 -24.35
N GLN A 464 -8.35 2.78 -24.81
CA GLN A 464 -7.22 1.87 -24.94
C GLN A 464 -6.21 2.32 -26.00
N SER A 465 -6.70 2.85 -27.13
CA SER A 465 -5.83 3.39 -28.20
C SER A 465 -5.00 4.58 -27.72
N ALA A 466 -5.56 5.46 -26.88
CA ALA A 466 -4.83 6.61 -26.33
C ALA A 466 -3.67 6.17 -25.41
N VAL A 467 -3.90 5.19 -24.53
CA VAL A 467 -2.85 4.63 -23.66
C VAL A 467 -1.75 3.96 -24.49
N ASP A 468 -2.15 3.24 -25.53
CA ASP A 468 -1.24 2.52 -26.42
C ASP A 468 -0.43 3.47 -27.34
N GLU A 469 -0.88 4.69 -27.59
CA GLU A 469 -0.16 5.74 -28.35
C GLU A 469 0.92 6.47 -27.53
N GLU A 470 0.80 6.53 -26.21
CA GLU A 470 1.78 7.20 -25.33
C GLU A 470 3.07 6.39 -25.10
N ASN A 471 3.11 5.11 -25.53
CA ASN A 471 4.27 4.26 -25.32
C ASN A 471 5.40 4.58 -26.32
N PRO A 472 6.55 5.12 -25.87
CA PRO A 472 7.63 5.51 -26.78
C PRO A 472 8.40 4.31 -27.35
N TYR A 473 8.27 3.12 -26.75
CA TYR A 473 9.04 1.93 -27.12
C TYR A 473 8.31 1.02 -28.11
N VAL A 474 6.97 1.08 -28.17
CA VAL A 474 6.15 0.20 -29.01
C VAL A 474 5.25 1.03 -29.91
N ALA A 475 5.49 0.98 -31.21
CA ALA A 475 4.67 1.71 -32.17
C ALA A 475 3.36 0.97 -32.51
N GLN A 476 2.25 1.71 -32.56
CA GLN A 476 0.96 1.12 -32.98
C GLN A 476 0.84 1.02 -34.50
N ILE A 477 0.33 -0.13 -34.97
CA ILE A 477 0.01 -0.42 -36.38
C ILE A 477 -1.50 -0.57 -36.51
N VAL A 478 -2.12 0.36 -37.23
CA VAL A 478 -3.56 0.37 -37.49
C VAL A 478 -3.80 -0.02 -38.94
N GLY A 479 -4.32 -1.23 -39.16
CA GLY A 479 -4.65 -1.74 -40.49
C GLY A 479 -3.45 -1.95 -41.41
N VAL A 480 -3.76 -2.21 -42.69
CA VAL A 480 -2.76 -2.46 -43.72
C VAL A 480 -2.02 -1.18 -44.11
N GLU A 481 -2.69 -0.03 -44.06
CA GLU A 481 -2.08 1.27 -44.32
C GLU A 481 -1.01 1.60 -43.27
N GLY A 482 -1.31 1.39 -41.98
CA GLY A 482 -0.33 1.61 -40.90
C GLY A 482 0.89 0.70 -41.02
N LEU A 483 0.70 -0.55 -41.44
CA LEU A 483 1.78 -1.48 -41.72
C LEU A 483 2.67 -0.95 -42.86
N ALA A 484 2.04 -0.46 -43.92
CA ALA A 484 2.76 0.07 -45.08
C ALA A 484 3.54 1.34 -44.76
N GLU A 485 2.93 2.28 -44.02
CA GLU A 485 3.50 3.57 -43.67
C GLU A 485 4.67 3.44 -42.68
N LYS A 486 4.50 2.61 -41.64
CA LYS A 486 5.46 2.52 -40.54
C LYS A 486 6.57 1.51 -40.80
N ILE A 487 6.29 0.43 -41.55
CA ILE A 487 7.23 -0.69 -41.70
C ILE A 487 7.69 -0.86 -43.15
N THR A 488 6.80 -1.21 -44.09
CA THR A 488 7.24 -1.68 -45.42
C THR A 488 7.83 -0.55 -46.28
N SER A 489 7.18 0.61 -46.35
CA SER A 489 7.64 1.74 -47.17
C SER A 489 8.94 2.35 -46.65
N LYS A 490 9.13 2.31 -45.32
CA LYS A 490 10.33 2.81 -44.63
C LYS A 490 11.43 1.75 -44.53
N ARG A 491 11.21 0.54 -45.07
CA ARG A 491 12.14 -0.59 -45.03
C ARG A 491 12.71 -0.84 -43.64
N ARG A 492 11.84 -0.84 -42.61
CA ARG A 492 12.28 -1.06 -41.23
C ARG A 492 12.36 -2.55 -40.91
N SER A 493 13.36 -2.92 -40.12
CA SER A 493 13.39 -4.22 -39.45
C SER A 493 12.63 -4.10 -38.14
N CYS A 494 11.64 -4.96 -37.90
CA CYS A 494 10.78 -4.84 -36.73
C CYS A 494 10.20 -6.17 -36.26
N VAL A 495 9.77 -6.22 -35.01
CA VAL A 495 8.92 -7.27 -34.44
C VAL A 495 7.52 -6.69 -34.21
N VAL A 496 6.52 -7.29 -34.85
CA VAL A 496 5.11 -6.88 -34.74
C VAL A 496 4.37 -7.89 -33.88
N PHE A 497 3.95 -7.47 -32.68
CA PHE A 497 3.05 -8.24 -31.84
C PHE A 497 1.61 -8.06 -32.32
N VAL A 498 1.06 -9.09 -32.96
CA VAL A 498 -0.31 -9.13 -33.44
C VAL A 498 -1.20 -9.67 -32.32
N ALA A 499 -2.10 -8.81 -31.85
CA ALA A 499 -2.94 -9.04 -30.69
C ALA A 499 -4.42 -8.80 -31.04
N MET A 500 -5.34 -9.45 -30.32
CA MET A 500 -6.76 -9.06 -30.32
C MET A 500 -7.16 -8.53 -28.95
N ARG A 501 -8.04 -7.53 -28.91
CA ARG A 501 -8.52 -6.92 -27.66
C ARG A 501 -9.28 -7.89 -26.78
N SER A 502 -10.01 -8.83 -27.40
CA SER A 502 -10.74 -9.88 -26.71
C SER A 502 -9.85 -11.06 -26.28
N CYS A 503 -8.61 -11.13 -26.76
CA CYS A 503 -7.70 -12.22 -26.40
C CYS A 503 -7.00 -11.90 -25.07
N ARG A 504 -7.33 -12.69 -24.04
CA ARG A 504 -6.76 -12.54 -22.69
C ARG A 504 -5.24 -12.73 -22.68
N THR A 505 -4.75 -13.76 -23.38
CA THR A 505 -3.31 -14.01 -23.53
C THR A 505 -2.60 -12.82 -24.18
N CYS A 506 -3.23 -12.16 -25.16
CA CYS A 506 -2.65 -10.96 -25.74
C CYS A 506 -2.51 -9.81 -24.73
N LYS A 507 -3.45 -9.68 -23.79
CA LYS A 507 -3.40 -8.66 -22.73
C LYS A 507 -2.25 -8.93 -21.75
N SER A 508 -2.06 -10.18 -21.32
CA SER A 508 -0.95 -10.53 -20.41
C SER A 508 0.42 -10.36 -21.08
N LEU A 509 0.54 -10.73 -22.36
CA LEU A 509 1.80 -10.59 -23.10
C LEU A 509 2.17 -9.14 -23.41
N ASN A 510 1.23 -8.19 -23.41
CA ASN A 510 1.49 -6.80 -23.78
C ASN A 510 2.49 -6.10 -22.85
N THR A 511 2.43 -6.37 -21.54
CA THR A 511 3.37 -5.80 -20.56
C THR A 511 4.78 -6.36 -20.75
N MET A 512 4.90 -7.67 -20.96
CA MET A 512 6.17 -8.35 -21.20
C MET A 512 6.79 -7.96 -22.55
N PHE A 513 5.98 -7.85 -23.60
CA PHE A 513 6.44 -7.36 -24.90
C PHE A 513 6.98 -5.93 -24.82
N THR A 514 6.29 -5.05 -24.08
CA THR A 514 6.76 -3.69 -23.81
C THR A 514 8.08 -3.68 -23.03
N LYS A 515 8.24 -4.58 -22.06
CA LYS A 515 9.50 -4.75 -21.31
C LYS A 515 10.65 -5.15 -22.23
N ILE A 516 10.45 -6.14 -23.10
CA ILE A 516 11.44 -6.57 -24.10
C ILE A 516 11.82 -5.41 -25.04
N ALA A 517 10.82 -4.65 -25.52
CA ALA A 517 11.04 -3.50 -26.38
C ALA A 517 11.91 -2.43 -25.70
N ARG A 518 11.67 -2.16 -24.42
CA ARG A 518 12.45 -1.21 -23.62
C ARG A 518 13.88 -1.70 -23.34
N GLU A 519 14.07 -2.99 -23.05
CA GLU A 519 15.40 -3.56 -22.80
C GLU A 519 16.29 -3.57 -24.05
N ARG A 520 15.67 -3.61 -25.23
CA ARG A 520 16.35 -3.54 -26.54
C ARG A 520 16.30 -2.15 -27.17
N ASP A 521 15.87 -1.13 -26.43
CA ASP A 521 15.84 0.25 -26.90
C ASP A 521 17.27 0.75 -27.23
N GLY A 522 17.39 1.56 -28.29
CA GLY A 522 18.68 1.96 -28.86
C GLY A 522 19.26 1.01 -29.91
N GLY A 523 18.62 -0.15 -30.15
CA GLY A 523 18.91 -1.03 -31.28
C GLY A 523 18.38 -0.50 -32.63
N LYS A 524 18.77 -1.14 -33.74
CA LYS A 524 18.17 -0.88 -35.07
C LYS A 524 16.78 -1.50 -35.23
N LEU A 525 16.38 -2.37 -34.30
CA LEU A 525 15.15 -3.14 -34.34
C LEU A 525 13.99 -2.34 -33.73
N MET A 526 12.93 -2.18 -34.49
CA MET A 526 11.70 -1.51 -34.02
C MET A 526 10.73 -2.53 -33.42
N PHE A 527 10.06 -2.17 -32.33
CA PHE A 527 8.95 -2.95 -31.78
C PHE A 527 7.62 -2.28 -32.11
N ALA A 528 6.65 -3.10 -32.52
CA ALA A 528 5.34 -2.61 -32.93
C ALA A 528 4.24 -3.54 -32.45
N LYS A 529 3.04 -2.99 -32.25
CA LYS A 529 1.83 -3.73 -31.89
C LYS A 529 0.77 -3.52 -32.96
N ALA A 530 0.07 -4.58 -33.33
CA ALA A 530 -1.00 -4.56 -34.33
C ALA A 530 -2.28 -5.14 -33.72
N ASP A 531 -3.40 -4.45 -33.90
CA ASP A 531 -4.71 -4.93 -33.47
C ASP A 531 -5.40 -5.71 -34.59
N ALA A 532 -5.65 -7.00 -34.35
CA ALA A 532 -6.36 -7.90 -35.25
C ALA A 532 -7.89 -7.92 -35.02
N THR A 533 -8.42 -7.03 -34.16
CA THR A 533 -9.85 -6.91 -33.89
C THR A 533 -10.60 -6.20 -35.03
N GLY A 534 -11.85 -6.61 -35.27
CA GLY A 534 -12.72 -5.98 -36.27
C GLY A 534 -12.36 -6.28 -37.73
N ALA A 535 -13.05 -5.64 -38.67
CA ALA A 535 -12.84 -5.88 -40.10
C ALA A 535 -11.44 -5.45 -40.57
N VAL A 536 -10.98 -4.28 -40.11
CA VAL A 536 -9.65 -3.72 -40.43
C VAL A 536 -8.54 -4.63 -39.90
N GLY A 537 -8.64 -5.04 -38.64
CA GLY A 537 -7.67 -5.95 -38.02
C GLY A 537 -7.64 -7.34 -38.67
N LYS A 538 -8.81 -7.89 -39.04
CA LYS A 538 -8.88 -9.16 -39.79
C LYS A 538 -8.21 -9.08 -41.17
N MET A 539 -8.37 -7.97 -41.89
CA MET A 539 -7.66 -7.75 -43.16
C MET A 539 -6.15 -7.69 -42.95
N LEU A 540 -5.70 -7.00 -41.90
CA LEU A 540 -4.29 -6.96 -41.52
C LEU A 540 -3.76 -8.35 -41.17
N GLY A 541 -4.47 -9.12 -40.35
CA GLY A 541 -4.11 -10.49 -40.01
C GLY A 541 -3.98 -11.38 -41.24
N LYS A 542 -4.91 -11.28 -42.19
CA LYS A 542 -4.86 -12.00 -43.48
C LYS A 542 -3.66 -11.58 -44.32
N GLN A 543 -3.35 -10.28 -44.40
CA GLN A 543 -2.18 -9.76 -45.12
C GLN A 543 -0.86 -10.24 -44.51
N LEU A 544 -0.83 -10.38 -43.17
CA LEU A 544 0.30 -10.91 -42.42
C LEU A 544 0.36 -12.44 -42.43
N GLY A 545 -0.62 -13.14 -43.01
CA GLY A 545 -0.71 -14.60 -43.01
C GLY A 545 -0.88 -15.20 -41.61
N ILE A 546 -1.54 -14.48 -40.71
CA ILE A 546 -1.75 -14.89 -39.32
C ILE A 546 -3.13 -15.52 -39.17
N VAL A 547 -3.17 -16.75 -38.65
CA VAL A 547 -4.40 -17.55 -38.47
C VAL A 547 -4.94 -17.41 -37.05
N ALA A 548 -4.06 -17.22 -36.06
CA ALA A 548 -4.39 -17.13 -34.65
C ALA A 548 -3.61 -16.00 -33.97
N VAL A 549 -4.08 -15.55 -32.80
CA VAL A 549 -3.35 -14.62 -31.93
C VAL A 549 -3.21 -15.24 -30.53
N PRO A 550 -2.16 -14.93 -29.76
CA PRO A 550 -1.05 -14.02 -30.07
C PRO A 550 -0.12 -14.52 -31.18
N SER A 551 0.48 -13.61 -31.94
CA SER A 551 1.54 -13.95 -32.89
C SER A 551 2.54 -12.82 -33.04
N PHE A 552 3.79 -13.16 -33.31
CA PHE A 552 4.89 -12.21 -33.48
C PHE A 552 5.40 -12.31 -34.92
N VAL A 553 5.13 -11.27 -35.72
CA VAL A 553 5.56 -11.22 -37.13
C VAL A 553 6.82 -10.39 -37.23
N LEU A 554 7.87 -10.98 -37.78
CA LEU A 554 9.17 -10.33 -37.94
C LEU A 554 9.29 -9.76 -39.36
N PHE A 555 9.87 -8.58 -39.47
CA PHE A 555 10.21 -7.94 -40.74
C PHE A 555 11.70 -7.64 -40.79
N ARG A 556 12.31 -7.82 -41.96
CA ARG A 556 13.68 -7.44 -42.30
C ARG A 556 13.65 -6.48 -43.49
N ASP A 557 14.13 -5.27 -43.30
CA ASP A 557 14.16 -4.21 -44.33
C ASP A 557 12.79 -3.98 -45.02
N GLY A 558 11.70 -4.05 -44.24
CA GLY A 558 10.32 -3.89 -44.69
C GLY A 558 9.70 -5.10 -45.38
N LEU A 559 10.43 -6.22 -45.48
CA LEU A 559 9.92 -7.49 -46.01
C LEU A 559 9.61 -8.45 -44.86
N ARG A 560 8.52 -9.22 -44.98
CA ARG A 560 8.18 -10.25 -43.99
C ARG A 560 9.33 -11.26 -43.93
N TYR A 561 9.88 -11.45 -42.74
CA TYR A 561 10.98 -12.36 -42.45
C TYR A 561 10.47 -13.73 -41.99
N GLY A 562 9.48 -13.74 -41.09
CA GLY A 562 8.86 -14.95 -40.55
C GLY A 562 7.80 -14.59 -39.50
N ALA A 563 7.18 -15.60 -38.90
CA ALA A 563 6.27 -15.43 -37.77
C ALA A 563 6.50 -16.50 -36.70
N VAL A 564 6.27 -16.14 -35.45
CA VAL A 564 6.35 -17.06 -34.30
C VAL A 564 5.04 -16.97 -33.53
N SER A 565 4.37 -18.11 -33.33
CA SER A 565 3.25 -18.22 -32.39
C SER A 565 3.79 -18.61 -31.03
N THR A 566 3.46 -17.84 -30.00
CA THR A 566 3.76 -18.22 -28.62
C THR A 566 2.79 -17.56 -27.67
N SER A 567 2.28 -18.35 -26.72
CA SER A 567 1.35 -17.92 -25.68
C SER A 567 2.04 -17.42 -24.41
N LYS A 568 3.38 -17.57 -24.31
CA LYS A 568 4.19 -17.23 -23.14
C LYS A 568 5.38 -16.35 -23.52
N LEU A 569 5.76 -15.42 -22.65
CA LEU A 569 6.98 -14.61 -22.76
C LEU A 569 7.69 -14.61 -21.39
N PRO A 570 9.03 -14.76 -21.32
CA PRO A 570 9.96 -14.91 -22.45
C PRO A 570 9.78 -16.23 -23.20
N SER A 571 10.22 -16.26 -24.46
CA SER A 571 10.07 -17.43 -25.34
C SER A 571 11.37 -17.64 -26.09
N ASP A 572 12.02 -18.78 -25.87
CA ASP A 572 13.28 -19.14 -26.51
C ASP A 572 13.17 -19.10 -28.04
N ARG A 573 12.00 -19.46 -28.59
CA ARG A 573 11.71 -19.43 -30.03
C ARG A 573 11.68 -18.00 -30.56
N LEU A 574 10.97 -17.11 -29.87
CA LEU A 574 10.93 -15.69 -30.26
C LEU A 574 12.30 -15.04 -30.10
N ASP A 575 13.01 -15.32 -29.01
CA ASP A 575 14.35 -14.79 -28.79
C ASP A 575 15.35 -15.29 -29.84
N GLN A 576 15.25 -16.56 -30.24
CA GLN A 576 16.04 -17.12 -31.33
C GLN A 576 15.72 -16.42 -32.67
N ALA A 577 14.43 -16.26 -33.01
CA ALA A 577 14.01 -15.57 -34.23
C ALA A 577 14.50 -14.12 -34.27
N ILE A 578 14.46 -13.40 -33.14
CA ILE A 578 14.98 -12.03 -33.04
C ILE A 578 16.50 -12.01 -33.22
N ARG A 579 17.25 -12.93 -32.57
CA ARG A 579 18.70 -13.03 -32.73
C ARG A 579 19.10 -13.30 -34.18
N ASP A 580 18.39 -14.18 -34.87
CA ASP A 580 18.67 -14.52 -36.27
C ASP A 580 18.31 -13.39 -37.23
N LEU A 581 17.22 -12.65 -36.94
CA LEU A 581 16.86 -11.41 -37.63
C LEU A 581 17.99 -10.37 -37.51
N GLU A 582 18.48 -10.11 -36.29
CA GLU A 582 19.56 -9.14 -36.02
C GLU A 582 20.90 -9.57 -36.64
N ALA A 583 21.18 -10.87 -36.66
CA ALA A 583 22.38 -11.44 -37.28
C ALA A 583 22.30 -11.50 -38.82
N GLY A 584 21.15 -11.20 -39.42
CA GLY A 584 20.95 -11.27 -40.86
C GLY A 584 20.92 -12.69 -41.42
N LYS A 585 20.65 -13.70 -40.58
CA LYS A 585 20.47 -15.09 -41.03
C LYS A 585 19.09 -15.28 -41.67
N ASP A 586 18.89 -16.35 -42.41
CA ASP A 586 17.56 -16.69 -42.92
C ASP A 586 16.66 -17.23 -41.81
N PHE A 587 15.36 -16.99 -41.92
CA PHE A 587 14.39 -17.41 -40.90
C PHE A 587 14.30 -18.92 -40.89
N ASP A 588 14.35 -19.51 -39.69
CA ASP A 588 14.17 -20.94 -39.48
C ASP A 588 12.67 -21.28 -39.48
N PRO A 589 12.15 -21.99 -40.50
CA PRO A 589 10.73 -22.30 -40.61
C PRO A 589 10.21 -23.16 -39.44
N SER A 590 11.09 -23.89 -38.75
CA SER A 590 10.70 -24.66 -37.55
C SER A 590 10.24 -23.77 -36.40
N LEU A 591 10.49 -22.45 -36.46
CA LEU A 591 10.00 -21.48 -35.48
C LEU A 591 8.56 -21.01 -35.75
N GLU A 592 7.96 -21.35 -36.91
CA GLU A 592 6.59 -20.96 -37.28
C GLU A 592 5.53 -22.01 -36.91
N GLU A 593 5.88 -23.30 -36.88
CA GLU A 593 4.95 -24.40 -36.57
C GLU A 593 4.90 -24.66 -35.05
N GLU A 594 3.72 -24.67 -34.41
CA GLU A 594 3.59 -25.21 -33.05
C GLU A 594 3.83 -26.73 -33.12
N GLU A 595 4.81 -27.25 -32.39
CA GLU A 595 4.89 -28.69 -32.13
C GLU A 595 3.61 -29.02 -31.34
N ASP A 596 2.70 -29.76 -31.96
CA ASP A 596 1.49 -30.31 -31.32
C ASP A 596 1.92 -31.35 -30.26
N ASP A 597 2.42 -30.89 -29.11
CA ASP A 597 2.79 -31.71 -27.96
C ASP A 597 1.64 -31.92 -26.97
#